data_AF-A0A815LQ54-F1
#
_entry.id   AF-A0A815LQ54-F1
#
_cell.length_a   1.000
_cell.length_b   1.000
_cell.length_c   1.000
_cell.angle_alpha   90.00
_cell.angle_beta   90.00
_cell.angle_gamma   90.00
#
_symmetry.space_group_name_H-M   'P 1'
#
loop_
_entity.id
_entity.type
_entity.pdbx_description
1 polymer ?
#
loop_
_entity_poly.entity_id
_entity_poly.type
_entity_poly.pdbx_seq_one_letter_code
_entity_poly.pdbx_strand_id
1 'polypeptide(L)'
;MGFGIAPQDNYILNKSPGIGYISTIEWPLVLSLLASWVLVFICLIRGTKSFSKVVYFTVIFPYVILLILGIRGWMLPGASKGILFYIRPVFSKLLDARVWNDAANQIFFVLSVSYGGLITLSSYNRFNQNTLSNTLIITITNVITSIFAGFVIFAFLGYLAYITGQEVTSVVTEGPGLAFVIYSFAVTTLPGAPLWSILFFLMLIALGTSTVLVSVDTITTVFTDQFNSLRPYKTFLTLIACVIMFLLGLVLCTDAGIYWLELLDRFIGSWTALTIALLECICIAYVYGGNNFRSNIQSMFGSNHFAVKTYRIFQFCWLFATPALLAVRILYYNLYKSFCPF
;
A
#
# COMPACT_ATOMS: atom_id res chain seq x y z
N MET A 1 -2.25 26.36 16.09
CA MET A 1 -1.06 26.90 15.41
C MET A 1 -0.41 25.75 14.66
N GLY A 2 -0.86 25.51 13.43
CA GLY A 2 -0.28 24.49 12.58
C GLY A 2 1.13 24.91 12.23
N PHE A 3 2.07 23.99 12.44
CA PHE A 3 3.24 23.82 11.60
C PHE A 3 3.41 24.87 10.49
N GLY A 4 4.38 25.77 10.65
CA GLY A 4 4.91 26.61 9.58
C GLY A 4 5.68 25.77 8.55
N ILE A 5 5.04 24.73 8.01
CA ILE A 5 5.60 23.87 6.96
C ILE A 5 5.09 24.28 5.55
N ALA A 6 4.54 25.50 5.46
CA ALA A 6 4.21 26.16 4.21
C ALA A 6 5.32 26.21 3.12
N PRO A 7 6.65 26.09 3.37
CA PRO A 7 7.61 26.25 2.29
C PRO A 7 7.58 25.15 1.21
N GLN A 8 7.21 23.90 1.54
CA GLN A 8 7.23 22.80 0.57
C GLN A 8 5.95 22.71 -0.27
N ASP A 9 4.78 22.97 0.33
CA ASP A 9 3.49 23.01 -0.37
C ASP A 9 3.48 24.07 -1.49
N ASN A 10 4.18 25.19 -1.27
CA ASN A 10 4.26 26.29 -2.23
C ASN A 10 5.43 26.19 -3.22
N TYR A 11 6.37 25.26 -3.06
CA TYR A 11 7.50 25.14 -3.99
C TYR A 11 7.38 23.92 -4.91
N ILE A 12 6.86 22.80 -4.40
CA ILE A 12 6.73 21.56 -5.18
C ILE A 12 5.32 21.42 -5.77
N LEU A 13 4.29 21.79 -5.01
CA LEU A 13 2.89 21.57 -5.40
C LEU A 13 2.19 22.82 -5.94
N ASN A 14 2.69 24.02 -5.62
CA ASN A 14 2.06 25.30 -5.96
C ASN A 14 0.53 25.29 -5.70
N LYS A 15 0.15 24.87 -4.49
CA LYS A 15 -1.23 24.47 -4.19
C LYS A 15 -2.26 25.56 -4.50
N SER A 16 -3.25 25.21 -5.33
CA SER A 16 -4.39 26.07 -5.63
C SER A 16 -5.27 26.32 -4.39
N PRO A 17 -6.14 27.35 -4.39
CA PRO A 17 -7.09 27.60 -3.30
C PRO A 17 -8.10 26.47 -3.09
N GLY A 18 -8.31 25.59 -4.07
CA GLY A 18 -9.22 24.46 -3.98
C GLY A 18 -9.36 23.68 -5.28
N ILE A 19 -10.00 22.52 -5.22
CA ILE A 19 -10.11 21.56 -6.34
C ILE A 19 -10.73 22.13 -7.63
N GLY A 20 -11.60 23.14 -7.52
CA GLY A 20 -12.25 23.78 -8.68
C GLY A 20 -11.39 24.83 -9.38
N TYR A 21 -10.23 25.18 -8.84
CA TYR A 21 -9.36 26.23 -9.35
C TYR A 21 -8.08 25.60 -9.91
N ILE A 22 -8.15 25.16 -11.17
CA ILE A 22 -6.97 24.66 -11.89
C ILE A 22 -6.40 25.83 -12.70
N SER A 23 -5.20 26.29 -12.32
CA SER A 23 -4.58 27.46 -12.96
C SER A 23 -3.31 27.09 -13.71
N THR A 24 -2.49 26.20 -13.14
CA THR A 24 -1.19 25.83 -13.69
C THR A 24 -0.98 24.32 -13.71
N ILE A 25 -0.14 23.90 -14.66
CA ILE A 25 0.42 22.54 -14.70
C ILE A 25 1.85 22.62 -14.17
N GLU A 26 2.15 21.78 -13.19
CA GLU A 26 3.46 21.68 -12.57
C GLU A 26 4.37 20.78 -13.41
N TRP A 27 5.09 21.38 -14.35
CA TRP A 27 5.99 20.67 -15.27
C TRP A 27 7.01 19.74 -14.59
N PRO A 28 7.63 20.08 -13.44
CA PRO A 28 8.51 19.14 -12.73
C PRO A 28 7.78 17.86 -12.30
N LEU A 29 6.50 17.96 -11.92
CA LEU A 29 5.67 16.80 -11.58
C LEU A 29 5.33 15.99 -12.83
N VAL A 30 5.00 16.66 -13.95
CA VAL A 30 4.75 15.98 -15.24
C VAL A 30 5.97 15.18 -15.70
N LEU A 31 7.17 15.76 -15.61
CA LEU A 31 8.42 15.08 -15.96
C LEU A 31 8.71 13.91 -15.02
N SER A 32 8.43 14.08 -13.72
CA SER A 32 8.60 13.00 -12.72
C SER A 32 7.60 11.86 -12.95
N LEU A 33 6.35 12.19 -13.32
CA LEU A 33 5.33 11.22 -13.70
C LEU A 33 5.73 10.46 -14.96
N LEU A 34 6.21 11.17 -15.98
CA LEU A 34 6.72 10.56 -17.22
C LEU A 34 7.88 9.60 -16.93
N ALA A 35 8.87 10.05 -16.15
CA ALA A 35 10.01 9.21 -15.74
C ALA A 35 9.56 7.96 -14.98
N SER A 36 8.55 8.08 -14.11
CA SER A 36 7.99 6.96 -13.35
C SER A 36 7.31 5.93 -14.28
N TRP A 37 6.52 6.37 -15.26
CA TRP A 37 5.88 5.46 -16.21
C TRP A 37 6.87 4.82 -17.18
N VAL A 38 7.91 5.54 -17.59
CA VAL A 38 9.02 4.98 -18.38
C VAL A 38 9.75 3.91 -17.57
N LEU A 39 10.03 4.14 -16.28
CA LEU A 39 10.62 3.15 -15.38
C LEU A 39 9.76 1.89 -15.30
N VAL A 40 8.45 2.05 -15.04
CA VAL A 40 7.49 0.93 -14.97
C VAL A 40 7.49 0.12 -16.28
N PHE A 41 7.44 0.80 -17.43
CA PHE A 41 7.47 0.14 -18.73
C PHE A 41 8.77 -0.66 -18.94
N ILE A 42 9.93 -0.06 -18.65
CA ILE A 42 11.23 -0.74 -18.76
C ILE A 42 11.27 -1.98 -17.87
N CYS A 43 10.80 -1.88 -16.63
CA CYS A 43 10.74 -3.01 -15.70
C CYS A 43 9.86 -4.16 -16.20
N LEU A 44 8.81 -3.86 -16.98
CA LEU A 44 7.87 -4.84 -17.54
C LEU A 44 8.14 -5.21 -19.01
N ILE A 45 9.18 -4.67 -19.65
CA ILE A 45 9.36 -4.78 -21.11
C ILE A 45 9.46 -6.23 -21.62
N ARG A 46 10.00 -7.15 -20.78
CA ARG A 46 10.06 -8.60 -21.07
C ARG A 46 9.03 -9.41 -20.27
N GLY A 47 7.94 -8.78 -19.84
CA GLY A 47 6.90 -9.37 -19.01
C GLY A 47 7.42 -9.92 -17.68
N THR A 48 6.87 -11.05 -17.26
CA THR A 48 7.16 -11.70 -15.96
C THR A 48 8.65 -12.01 -15.76
N LYS A 49 9.41 -12.30 -16.83
CA LYS A 49 10.85 -12.57 -16.74
C LYS A 49 11.67 -11.36 -16.29
N SER A 50 11.29 -10.15 -16.68
CA SER A 50 11.94 -8.92 -16.25
C SER A 50 11.43 -8.51 -14.88
N PHE A 51 10.10 -8.53 -14.72
CA PHE A 51 9.41 -8.25 -13.46
C PHE A 51 10.03 -9.00 -12.28
N SER A 52 10.15 -10.33 -12.37
CA SER A 52 10.69 -11.15 -11.27
C SER A 52 12.15 -10.81 -10.91
N LYS A 53 12.94 -10.26 -11.83
CA LYS A 53 14.32 -9.82 -11.55
C LYS A 53 14.36 -8.48 -10.83
N VAL A 54 13.55 -7.53 -11.30
CA VAL A 54 13.44 -6.18 -10.70
C VAL A 54 12.94 -6.26 -9.26
N VAL A 55 11.98 -7.16 -9.00
CA VAL A 55 11.38 -7.34 -7.68
C VAL A 55 12.41 -7.69 -6.59
N TYR A 56 13.49 -8.41 -6.91
CA TYR A 56 14.55 -8.67 -5.92
C TYR A 56 15.16 -7.36 -5.39
N PHE A 57 15.44 -6.40 -6.27
CA PHE A 57 15.95 -5.10 -5.84
C PHE A 57 14.87 -4.31 -5.12
N THR A 58 13.69 -4.15 -5.72
CA THR A 58 12.64 -3.27 -5.18
C THR A 58 12.07 -3.74 -3.85
N VAL A 59 12.20 -5.04 -3.52
CA VAL A 59 11.81 -5.59 -2.22
C VAL A 59 12.96 -5.53 -1.21
N ILE A 60 14.15 -6.02 -1.56
CA ILE A 60 15.26 -6.12 -0.59
C ILE A 60 15.82 -4.75 -0.22
N PHE A 61 15.91 -3.83 -1.19
CA PHE A 61 16.50 -2.51 -0.97
C PHE A 61 15.78 -1.72 0.14
N PRO A 62 14.44 -1.59 0.16
CA PRO A 62 13.73 -0.98 1.28
C PRO A 62 14.04 -1.58 2.65
N TYR A 63 14.18 -2.89 2.78
CA TYR A 63 14.54 -3.51 4.07
C TYR A 63 15.93 -3.10 4.55
N VAL A 64 16.90 -3.06 3.63
CA VAL A 64 18.27 -2.60 3.95
C VAL A 64 18.23 -1.15 4.41
N ILE A 65 17.51 -0.28 3.69
CA ILE A 65 17.42 1.14 4.04
C ILE A 65 16.67 1.35 5.35
N LEU A 66 15.55 0.65 5.59
CA LEU A 66 14.85 0.69 6.86
C LEU A 66 15.74 0.25 8.02
N LEU A 67 16.59 -0.75 7.83
CA LEU A 67 17.53 -1.20 8.87
C LEU A 67 18.58 -0.13 9.19
N ILE A 68 19.20 0.46 8.16
CA ILE A 68 20.21 1.50 8.34
C ILE A 68 19.58 2.74 8.99
N LEU A 69 18.43 3.18 8.50
CA LEU A 69 17.68 4.31 9.06
C LEU A 69 17.20 4.00 10.48
N GLY A 70 16.80 2.77 10.77
CA GLY A 70 16.44 2.33 12.12
C GLY A 70 17.60 2.47 13.10
N ILE A 71 18.76 1.88 12.77
CA ILE A 71 19.97 2.00 13.59
C ILE A 71 20.32 3.47 13.81
N ARG A 72 20.30 4.29 12.75
CA ARG A 72 20.61 5.71 12.86
C ARG A 72 19.60 6.46 13.72
N GLY A 73 18.30 6.23 13.50
CA GLY A 73 17.20 6.87 14.19
C GLY A 73 17.19 6.56 15.68
N TRP A 74 17.50 5.32 16.07
CA TRP A 74 17.57 4.92 17.48
C TRP A 74 18.73 5.55 18.25
N MET A 75 19.80 5.97 17.55
CA MET A 75 20.92 6.68 18.16
C MET A 75 20.66 8.19 18.34
N LEU A 76 19.53 8.72 17.85
CA LEU A 76 19.23 10.14 17.93
C LEU A 76 18.68 10.53 19.32
N PRO A 77 18.98 11.75 19.79
CA PRO A 77 18.41 12.24 21.05
C PRO A 77 16.88 12.35 20.92
N GLY A 78 16.15 11.96 21.97
CA GLY A 78 14.68 11.98 21.96
C GLY A 78 14.00 10.80 21.29
N ALA A 79 14.73 9.92 20.59
CA ALA A 79 14.16 8.74 19.92
C ALA A 79 13.38 7.83 20.89
N SER A 80 13.88 7.66 22.12
CA SER A 80 13.22 6.86 23.16
C SER A 80 11.83 7.38 23.53
N LYS A 81 11.60 8.71 23.50
CA LYS A 81 10.27 9.29 23.76
C LYS A 81 9.27 8.91 22.67
N GLY A 82 9.71 8.95 21.41
CA GLY A 82 8.88 8.56 20.27
C GLY A 82 8.58 7.06 20.25
N ILE A 83 9.57 6.22 20.51
CA ILE A 83 9.37 4.76 20.62
C ILE A 83 8.43 4.42 21.79
N LEU A 84 8.60 5.07 22.94
CA LEU A 84 7.71 4.88 24.08
C LEU A 84 6.28 5.28 23.71
N PHE A 85 6.09 6.38 22.99
CA PHE A 85 4.79 6.80 22.52
C PHE A 85 4.15 5.75 21.59
N TYR A 86 4.93 5.14 20.69
CA TYR A 86 4.45 4.10 19.77
C TYR A 86 3.92 2.86 20.49
N ILE A 87 4.63 2.38 21.51
CA ILE A 87 4.32 1.09 22.15
C ILE A 87 3.47 1.22 23.41
N ARG A 88 3.24 2.44 23.92
CA ARG A 88 2.51 2.66 25.17
C ARG A 88 1.04 2.22 25.01
N PRO A 89 0.59 1.18 25.71
CA PRO A 89 -0.76 0.68 25.54
C PRO A 89 -1.77 1.62 26.21
N VAL A 90 -2.89 1.87 25.53
CA VAL A 90 -4.03 2.60 26.08
C VAL A 90 -5.26 1.70 25.95
N PHE A 91 -5.45 0.79 26.90
CA PHE A 91 -6.48 -0.26 26.82
C PHE A 91 -7.91 0.28 26.75
N SER A 92 -8.17 1.49 27.26
CA SER A 92 -9.49 2.14 27.14
C SER A 92 -9.90 2.37 25.68
N LYS A 93 -8.95 2.48 24.75
CA LYS A 93 -9.23 2.61 23.31
C LYS A 93 -9.78 1.34 22.67
N LEU A 94 -9.59 0.16 23.29
CA LEU A 94 -10.16 -1.09 22.76
C LEU A 94 -11.69 -1.15 22.84
N LEU A 95 -12.30 -0.28 23.67
CA LEU A 95 -13.76 -0.12 23.75
C LEU A 95 -14.32 0.73 22.60
N ASP A 96 -13.47 1.44 21.85
CA ASP A 96 -13.88 2.28 20.73
C ASP A 96 -13.98 1.44 19.45
N ALA A 97 -15.19 1.32 18.90
CA ALA A 97 -15.44 0.58 17.67
C ALA A 97 -14.64 1.12 16.47
N ARG A 98 -14.25 2.41 16.49
CA ARG A 98 -13.42 3.02 15.43
C ARG A 98 -12.04 2.37 15.35
N VAL A 99 -11.44 2.04 16.50
CA VAL A 99 -10.11 1.41 16.54
C VAL A 99 -10.11 0.05 15.85
N TRP A 100 -11.19 -0.72 16.01
CA TRP A 100 -11.35 -2.00 15.31
C TRP A 100 -11.65 -1.82 13.83
N ASN A 101 -12.41 -0.80 13.46
CA ASN A 101 -12.64 -0.44 12.05
C ASN A 101 -11.32 -0.06 11.37
N ASP A 102 -10.51 0.78 11.99
CA ASP A 102 -9.20 1.22 11.49
C ASP A 102 -8.22 0.05 11.38
N ALA A 103 -8.18 -0.85 12.37
CA ALA A 103 -7.38 -2.06 12.31
C ALA A 103 -7.79 -2.97 11.13
N ALA A 104 -9.10 -3.15 10.91
CA ALA A 104 -9.62 -3.91 9.78
C ALA A 104 -9.35 -3.21 8.44
N ASN A 105 -9.42 -1.87 8.39
CA ASN A 105 -9.04 -1.07 7.22
C ASN A 105 -7.57 -1.32 6.87
N GLN A 106 -6.69 -1.16 7.86
CA GLN A 106 -5.26 -1.29 7.68
C GLN A 106 -4.87 -2.68 7.15
N ILE A 107 -5.36 -3.76 7.77
CA ILE A 107 -4.98 -5.13 7.35
C ILE A 107 -5.52 -5.49 5.96
N PHE A 108 -6.69 -4.97 5.59
CA PHE A 108 -7.28 -5.21 4.29
C PHE A 108 -6.46 -4.55 3.17
N PHE A 109 -6.10 -3.27 3.34
CA PHE A 109 -5.36 -2.53 2.31
C PHE A 109 -3.88 -2.89 2.26
N VAL A 110 -3.23 -3.14 3.40
CA VAL A 110 -1.80 -3.50 3.42
C VAL A 110 -1.52 -4.80 2.66
N LEU A 111 -2.45 -5.75 2.66
CA LEU A 111 -2.33 -7.01 1.94
C LEU A 111 -2.81 -6.91 0.47
N SER A 112 -3.35 -5.76 0.05
CA SER A 112 -3.86 -5.54 -1.32
C SER A 112 -4.82 -6.64 -1.79
N VAL A 113 -5.68 -7.13 -0.89
CA VAL A 113 -6.64 -8.21 -1.19
C VAL A 113 -7.76 -7.66 -2.09
N SER A 114 -8.23 -8.47 -3.05
CA SER A 114 -9.33 -8.13 -3.97
C SER A 114 -9.02 -7.05 -5.02
N TYR A 115 -7.72 -6.75 -5.24
CA TYR A 115 -7.24 -5.91 -6.34
C TYR A 115 -6.81 -6.72 -7.58
N GLY A 116 -7.02 -8.04 -7.59
CA GLY A 116 -6.62 -8.95 -8.69
C GLY A 116 -5.12 -9.25 -8.79
N GLY A 117 -4.25 -8.45 -8.16
CA GLY A 117 -2.79 -8.64 -8.18
C GLY A 117 -2.34 -9.99 -7.63
N LEU A 118 -2.85 -10.39 -6.46
CA LEU A 118 -2.52 -11.69 -5.86
C LEU A 118 -2.99 -12.87 -6.71
N ILE A 119 -4.15 -12.75 -7.37
CA ILE A 119 -4.69 -13.78 -8.28
C ILE A 119 -3.77 -13.92 -9.49
N THR A 120 -3.39 -12.79 -10.10
CA THR A 120 -2.48 -12.75 -11.26
C THR A 120 -1.13 -13.36 -10.91
N LEU A 121 -0.51 -12.94 -9.80
CA LEU A 121 0.78 -13.49 -9.38
C LEU A 121 0.69 -14.98 -9.05
N SER A 122 -0.42 -15.42 -8.46
CA SER A 122 -0.65 -16.83 -8.15
C SER A 122 -0.86 -17.69 -9.40
N SER A 123 -1.36 -17.12 -10.50
CA SER A 123 -1.54 -17.84 -11.78
C SER A 123 -0.22 -18.30 -12.41
N TYR A 124 0.89 -17.66 -12.04
CA TYR A 124 2.24 -18.02 -12.51
C TYR A 124 2.88 -19.14 -11.67
N ASN A 125 2.27 -19.54 -10.55
CA ASN A 125 2.80 -20.60 -9.71
C ASN A 125 2.60 -21.98 -10.33
N ARG A 126 3.42 -22.94 -9.91
CA ARG A 126 3.20 -24.36 -10.21
C ARG A 126 1.93 -24.84 -9.49
N PHE A 127 1.19 -25.75 -10.12
CA PHE A 127 -0.08 -26.25 -9.58
C PHE A 127 0.05 -26.85 -8.16
N ASN A 128 1.13 -27.58 -7.88
CA ASN A 128 1.37 -28.21 -6.58
C ASN A 128 2.20 -27.32 -5.60
N GLN A 129 2.33 -26.02 -5.87
CA GLN A 129 3.08 -25.12 -4.99
C GLN A 129 2.37 -25.00 -3.64
N ASN A 130 3.13 -25.04 -2.54
CA ASN A 130 2.58 -24.91 -1.20
C ASN A 130 2.12 -23.47 -0.90
N THR A 131 0.93 -23.11 -1.42
CA THR A 131 0.37 -21.77 -1.30
C THR A 131 0.03 -21.43 0.15
N LEU A 132 -0.38 -22.40 0.96
CA LEU A 132 -0.66 -22.18 2.39
C LEU A 132 0.55 -21.62 3.14
N SER A 133 1.71 -22.29 3.02
CA SER A 133 2.93 -21.82 3.68
C SER A 133 3.37 -20.47 3.15
N ASN A 134 3.28 -20.24 1.84
CA ASN A 134 3.63 -18.95 1.24
C ASN A 134 2.74 -17.83 1.78
N THR A 135 1.42 -18.04 1.85
CA THR A 135 0.47 -17.06 2.38
C THR A 135 0.75 -16.71 3.84
N LEU A 136 1.10 -17.70 4.67
CA LEU A 136 1.47 -17.45 6.08
C LEU A 136 2.75 -16.63 6.18
N ILE A 137 3.78 -16.97 5.40
CA ILE A 137 5.05 -16.21 5.37
C ILE A 137 4.78 -14.77 4.93
N ILE A 138 4.04 -14.56 3.83
CA ILE A 138 3.70 -13.23 3.32
C ILE A 138 2.98 -12.41 4.39
N THR A 139 1.95 -12.99 5.04
CA THR A 139 1.17 -12.29 6.06
C THR A 139 2.01 -11.92 7.29
N ILE A 140 2.82 -12.86 7.79
CA ILE A 140 3.68 -12.66 8.97
C ILE A 140 4.76 -11.62 8.65
N THR A 141 5.46 -11.76 7.52
CA THR A 141 6.49 -10.81 7.09
C THR A 141 5.89 -9.41 6.94
N ASN A 142 4.69 -9.27 6.38
CA ASN A 142 4.01 -7.99 6.26
C ASN A 142 3.77 -7.32 7.63
N VAL A 143 3.27 -8.08 8.61
CA VAL A 143 3.03 -7.57 9.98
C VAL A 143 4.34 -7.17 10.65
N ILE A 144 5.37 -8.03 10.59
CA ILE A 144 6.69 -7.75 11.18
C ILE A 144 7.30 -6.49 10.55
N THR A 145 7.20 -6.36 9.23
CA THR A 145 7.71 -5.20 8.49
C THR A 145 7.00 -3.92 8.92
N SER A 146 5.67 -3.97 9.07
CA SER A 146 4.87 -2.81 9.51
C SER A 146 5.22 -2.37 10.93
N ILE A 147 5.39 -3.33 11.85
CA ILE A 147 5.82 -3.04 13.23
C ILE A 147 7.23 -2.44 13.22
N PHE A 148 8.16 -3.05 12.49
CA PHE A 148 9.53 -2.58 12.38
C PHE A 148 9.61 -1.16 11.81
N ALA A 149 8.90 -0.88 10.71
CA ALA A 149 8.78 0.45 10.15
C ALA A 149 8.20 1.45 11.16
N GLY A 150 7.22 1.04 11.97
CA GLY A 150 6.72 1.84 13.10
C GLY A 150 7.83 2.26 14.07
N PHE A 151 8.68 1.33 14.51
CA PHE A 151 9.84 1.65 15.35
C PHE A 151 10.81 2.64 14.70
N VAL A 152 11.04 2.52 13.39
CA VAL A 152 11.91 3.46 12.65
C VAL A 152 11.26 4.84 12.61
N ILE A 153 10.02 4.95 12.16
CA ILE A 153 9.30 6.22 12.03
C ILE A 153 9.19 6.93 13.37
N PHE A 154 8.76 6.24 14.43
CA PHE A 154 8.57 6.86 15.73
C PHE A 154 9.89 7.26 16.40
N ALA A 155 11.01 6.63 16.08
CA ALA A 155 12.33 7.12 16.53
C ALA A 155 12.65 8.50 15.95
N PHE A 156 12.42 8.70 14.64
CA PHE A 156 12.60 10.00 13.99
C PHE A 156 11.60 11.04 14.47
N LEU A 157 10.34 10.66 14.73
CA LEU A 157 9.35 11.58 15.32
C LEU A 157 9.74 12.02 16.73
N GLY A 158 10.30 11.11 17.54
CA GLY A 158 10.82 11.44 18.87
C GLY A 158 12.01 12.41 18.81
N TYR A 159 12.91 12.21 17.86
CA TYR A 159 14.00 13.15 17.57
C TYR A 159 13.48 14.51 17.11
N LEU A 160 12.50 14.52 16.20
CA LEU A 160 11.89 15.76 15.73
C LEU A 160 11.26 16.55 16.89
N ALA A 161 10.46 15.89 17.73
CA ALA A 161 9.88 16.48 18.93
C ALA A 161 10.94 17.05 19.89
N TYR A 162 12.09 16.37 20.00
CA TYR A 162 13.21 16.84 20.82
C TYR A 162 13.85 18.13 20.27
N ILE A 163 14.14 18.20 18.97
CA ILE A 163 14.77 19.38 18.37
C ILE A 163 13.82 20.57 18.20
N THR A 164 12.52 20.33 18.05
CA THR A 164 11.51 21.40 17.96
C THR A 164 10.98 21.85 19.33
N GLY A 165 11.32 21.12 20.40
CA GLY A 165 10.82 21.39 21.75
C GLY A 165 9.32 21.14 21.92
N GLN A 166 8.71 20.32 21.06
CA GLN A 166 7.28 20.02 21.05
C GLN A 166 6.97 18.63 21.63
N GLU A 167 5.69 18.36 21.88
CA GLU A 167 5.25 17.01 22.25
C GLU A 167 5.18 16.07 21.03
N VAL A 168 5.43 14.78 21.23
CA VAL A 168 5.37 13.78 20.15
C VAL A 168 4.00 13.76 19.46
N THR A 169 2.91 13.93 20.22
CA THR A 169 1.53 14.01 19.72
C THR A 169 1.33 15.12 18.70
N SER A 170 2.03 16.25 18.84
CA SER A 170 1.87 17.41 17.96
C SER A 170 2.64 17.27 16.64
N VAL A 171 3.63 16.39 16.59
CA VAL A 171 4.44 16.14 15.38
C VAL A 171 4.02 14.88 14.62
N VAL A 172 3.10 14.08 15.16
CA VAL A 172 2.56 12.91 14.47
C VAL A 172 1.50 13.38 13.47
N THR A 173 1.74 13.17 12.19
CA THR A 173 0.75 13.36 11.12
C THR A 173 0.53 12.07 10.35
N GLU A 174 -0.65 11.91 9.76
CA GLU A 174 -0.97 10.79 8.86
C GLU A 174 -0.84 11.19 7.38
N GLY A 175 -0.80 10.19 6.51
CA GLY A 175 -0.80 10.39 5.06
C GLY A 175 0.55 10.81 4.47
N PRO A 176 0.56 11.30 3.22
CA PRO A 176 1.78 11.56 2.46
C PRO A 176 2.69 12.63 3.12
N GLY A 177 2.12 13.56 3.89
CA GLY A 177 2.88 14.56 4.64
C GLY A 177 3.89 13.95 5.61
N LEU A 178 3.60 12.78 6.21
CA LEU A 178 4.54 12.12 7.11
C LEU A 178 5.87 11.77 6.41
N ALA A 179 5.80 11.24 5.20
CA ALA A 179 6.98 10.82 4.44
C ALA A 179 7.66 12.01 3.75
N PHE A 180 6.89 12.87 3.07
CA PHE A 180 7.44 13.92 2.21
C PHE A 180 7.84 15.19 2.95
N VAL A 181 7.25 15.44 4.12
CA VAL A 181 7.48 16.66 4.89
C VAL A 181 8.25 16.35 6.16
N ILE A 182 7.69 15.50 7.01
CA ILE A 182 8.24 15.28 8.35
C ILE A 182 9.54 14.48 8.29
N TYR A 183 9.53 13.37 7.54
CA TYR A 183 10.71 12.53 7.44
C TYR A 183 11.82 13.19 6.62
N SER A 184 11.47 13.85 5.51
CA SER A 184 12.45 14.59 4.71
C SER A 184 13.15 15.66 5.55
N PHE A 185 12.40 16.41 6.37
CA PHE A 185 12.96 17.38 7.30
C PHE A 185 13.88 16.72 8.32
N ALA A 186 13.43 15.66 9.01
CA ALA A 186 14.24 14.98 10.02
C ALA A 186 15.54 14.37 9.46
N VAL A 187 15.52 13.95 8.20
CA VAL A 187 16.70 13.43 7.51
C VAL A 187 17.69 14.55 7.13
N THR A 188 17.19 15.74 6.78
CA THR A 188 18.05 16.88 6.41
C THR A 188 18.83 17.47 7.58
N THR A 189 18.42 17.21 8.83
CA THR A 189 19.16 17.67 10.02
C THR A 189 20.30 16.74 10.42
N LEU A 190 20.43 15.57 9.77
CA LEU A 190 21.50 14.62 10.05
C LEU A 190 22.83 15.02 9.38
N PRO A 191 23.98 14.73 10.00
CA PRO A 191 25.26 14.82 9.32
C PRO A 191 25.29 13.88 8.11
N GLY A 192 25.73 14.40 6.95
CA GLY A 192 25.65 13.67 5.69
C GLY A 192 24.25 13.64 5.06
N ALA A 193 23.39 14.63 5.37
CA ALA A 193 22.02 14.76 4.87
C ALA A 193 21.79 14.36 3.39
N PRO A 194 22.64 14.74 2.41
CA PRO A 194 22.42 14.36 1.01
C PRO A 194 22.33 12.84 0.80
N LEU A 195 23.18 12.06 1.47
CA LEU A 195 23.17 10.60 1.37
C LEU A 195 21.86 10.03 1.90
N TRP A 196 21.44 10.47 3.08
CA TRP A 196 20.24 9.97 3.74
C TRP A 196 18.97 10.31 2.95
N SER A 197 18.87 11.52 2.39
CA SER A 197 17.75 11.92 1.55
C SER A 197 17.67 11.06 0.29
N ILE A 198 18.81 10.84 -0.40
CA ILE A 198 18.86 9.98 -1.59
C ILE A 198 18.38 8.56 -1.25
N LEU A 199 18.91 7.94 -0.19
CA LEU A 199 18.52 6.59 0.20
C LEU A 199 17.03 6.48 0.56
N PHE A 200 16.49 7.46 1.28
CA PHE A 200 15.09 7.49 1.67
C PHE A 200 14.16 7.64 0.46
N PHE A 201 14.41 8.59 -0.43
CA PHE A 201 13.56 8.78 -1.61
C PHE A 201 13.70 7.66 -2.63
N LEU A 202 14.89 7.07 -2.80
CA LEU A 202 15.07 5.85 -3.59
C LEU A 202 14.28 4.67 -3.01
N MET A 203 14.22 4.55 -1.69
CA MET A 203 13.40 3.54 -1.02
C MET A 203 11.90 3.78 -1.31
N LEU A 204 11.42 5.02 -1.22
CA LEU A 204 10.03 5.35 -1.55
C LEU A 204 9.70 5.03 -3.02
N ILE A 205 10.60 5.34 -3.95
CA ILE A 205 10.45 4.98 -5.37
C ILE A 205 10.40 3.47 -5.54
N ALA A 206 11.28 2.72 -4.87
CA ALA A 206 11.30 1.25 -4.95
C ALA A 206 10.00 0.63 -4.42
N LEU A 207 9.50 1.11 -3.26
CA LEU A 207 8.24 0.66 -2.67
C LEU A 207 7.06 0.94 -3.61
N GLY A 208 6.92 2.17 -4.11
CA GLY A 208 5.84 2.55 -5.03
C GLY A 208 5.90 1.80 -6.36
N THR A 209 7.11 1.65 -6.92
CA THR A 209 7.32 0.92 -8.18
C THR A 209 6.88 -0.52 -8.05
N SER A 210 7.22 -1.20 -6.94
CA SER A 210 6.88 -2.62 -6.74
C SER A 210 5.37 -2.87 -6.83
N THR A 211 4.56 -2.00 -6.23
CA THR A 211 3.09 -2.08 -6.27
C THR A 211 2.54 -1.81 -7.67
N VAL A 212 2.99 -0.74 -8.32
CA VAL A 212 2.50 -0.34 -9.66
C VAL A 212 2.84 -1.40 -10.71
N LEU A 213 4.00 -2.06 -10.61
CA LEU A 213 4.37 -3.15 -11.50
C LEU A 213 3.35 -4.30 -11.47
N VAL A 214 2.88 -4.68 -10.29
CA VAL A 214 1.86 -5.73 -10.13
C VAL A 214 0.52 -5.27 -10.70
N SER A 215 0.13 -4.01 -10.48
CA SER A 215 -1.12 -3.46 -11.02
C SER A 215 -1.13 -3.45 -12.55
N VAL A 216 -0.05 -3.01 -13.19
CA VAL A 216 0.05 -2.99 -14.66
C VAL A 216 0.14 -4.41 -15.24
N ASP A 217 0.89 -5.31 -14.60
CA ASP A 217 0.94 -6.71 -15.05
C ASP A 217 -0.42 -7.39 -14.89
N THR A 218 -1.20 -7.07 -13.85
CA THR A 218 -2.58 -7.55 -13.67
C THR A 218 -3.47 -7.13 -14.84
N ILE A 219 -3.50 -5.85 -15.16
CA ILE A 219 -4.32 -5.33 -16.26
C ILE A 219 -3.93 -6.00 -17.57
N THR A 220 -2.63 -6.01 -17.90
CA THR A 220 -2.17 -6.58 -19.17
C THR A 220 -2.41 -8.08 -19.26
N THR A 221 -2.28 -8.81 -18.16
CA THR A 221 -2.50 -10.26 -18.12
C THR A 221 -3.97 -10.62 -18.31
N VAL A 222 -4.88 -9.89 -17.67
CA VAL A 222 -6.34 -10.06 -17.89
C VAL A 222 -6.70 -9.92 -19.37
N PHE A 223 -6.16 -8.91 -20.06
CA PHE A 223 -6.40 -8.75 -21.50
C PHE A 223 -5.82 -9.90 -22.33
N THR A 224 -4.61 -10.37 -22.03
CA THR A 224 -3.98 -11.47 -22.77
C THR A 224 -4.59 -12.85 -22.50
N ASP A 225 -5.20 -13.03 -21.33
CA ASP A 225 -5.89 -14.26 -20.96
C ASP A 225 -7.29 -14.32 -21.59
N GLN A 226 -8.00 -13.20 -21.64
CA GLN A 226 -9.31 -13.12 -22.30
C GLN A 226 -9.22 -13.16 -23.82
N PHE A 227 -8.21 -12.50 -24.40
CA PHE A 227 -8.03 -12.40 -25.85
C PHE A 227 -6.70 -13.04 -26.28
N ASN A 228 -6.75 -14.29 -26.72
CA ASN A 228 -5.55 -15.04 -27.13
C ASN A 228 -4.73 -14.34 -28.23
N SER A 229 -5.39 -13.59 -29.13
CA SER A 229 -4.74 -12.81 -30.20
C SER A 229 -3.83 -11.69 -29.70
N LEU A 230 -4.01 -11.24 -28.44
CA LEU A 230 -3.26 -10.16 -27.82
C LEU A 230 -1.94 -10.63 -27.16
N ARG A 231 -1.78 -11.95 -26.94
CA ARG A 231 -0.57 -12.54 -26.32
C ARG A 231 0.75 -12.15 -26.98
N PRO A 232 0.93 -12.23 -28.32
CA PRO A 232 2.18 -11.81 -28.96
C PRO A 232 2.45 -10.31 -28.81
N TYR A 233 1.42 -9.51 -28.54
CA TYR A 233 1.49 -8.07 -28.38
C TYR A 233 1.53 -7.62 -26.91
N LYS A 234 1.80 -8.51 -25.94
CA LYS A 234 1.81 -8.18 -24.50
C LYS A 234 2.65 -6.94 -24.18
N THR A 235 3.88 -6.84 -24.70
CA THR A 235 4.74 -5.67 -24.48
C THR A 235 4.14 -4.38 -25.03
N PHE A 236 3.46 -4.44 -26.18
CA PHE A 236 2.78 -3.28 -26.76
C PHE A 236 1.55 -2.88 -25.93
N LEU A 237 0.81 -3.84 -25.39
CA LEU A 237 -0.29 -3.58 -24.45
C LEU A 237 0.21 -2.93 -23.16
N THR A 238 1.36 -3.37 -22.64
CA THR A 238 2.01 -2.71 -21.50
C THR A 238 2.35 -1.26 -21.81
N LEU A 239 2.90 -0.98 -22.99
CA LEU A 239 3.19 0.40 -23.42
C LEU A 239 1.91 1.24 -23.47
N ILE A 240 0.85 0.73 -24.10
CA ILE A 240 -0.44 1.42 -24.18
C ILE A 240 -1.00 1.68 -22.77
N ALA A 241 -0.96 0.69 -21.88
CA ALA A 241 -1.43 0.85 -20.50
C ALA A 241 -0.63 1.94 -19.76
N CYS A 242 0.70 1.96 -19.87
CA CYS A 242 1.53 3.00 -19.28
C CYS A 242 1.22 4.39 -19.85
N VAL A 243 1.01 4.51 -21.17
CA VAL A 243 0.67 5.79 -21.82
C VAL A 243 -0.70 6.28 -21.36
N ILE A 244 -1.71 5.41 -21.31
CA ILE A 244 -3.05 5.76 -20.83
C ILE A 244 -2.97 6.24 -19.38
N MET A 245 -2.28 5.50 -18.51
CA MET A 245 -2.16 5.86 -17.09
C MET A 245 -1.34 7.13 -16.87
N PHE A 246 -0.33 7.41 -17.71
CA PHE A 246 0.38 8.68 -17.73
C PHE A 246 -0.57 9.84 -18.07
N LEU A 247 -1.35 9.71 -19.15
CA LEU A 247 -2.29 10.75 -19.57
C LEU A 247 -3.38 11.01 -18.54
N LEU A 248 -3.95 9.96 -17.94
CA LEU A 248 -4.93 10.08 -16.86
C LEU A 248 -4.31 10.71 -15.60
N GLY A 249 -3.03 10.43 -15.33
CA GLY A 249 -2.29 10.99 -14.18
C GLY A 249 -1.97 12.47 -14.31
N LEU A 250 -2.07 13.09 -15.50
CA LEU A 250 -1.76 14.51 -15.69
C LEU A 250 -2.62 15.43 -14.83
N VAL A 251 -3.85 15.03 -14.49
CA VAL A 251 -4.72 15.80 -13.59
C VAL A 251 -4.09 15.97 -12.20
N LEU A 252 -3.28 15.01 -11.76
CA LEU A 252 -2.57 15.02 -10.48
C LEU A 252 -1.31 15.89 -10.50
N CYS A 253 -0.88 16.34 -11.68
CA CYS A 253 0.26 17.25 -11.85
C CYS A 253 -0.16 18.72 -11.98
N THR A 254 -1.41 19.05 -11.65
CA THR A 254 -1.89 20.44 -11.58
C THR A 254 -1.64 21.04 -10.19
N ASP A 255 -1.76 22.35 -10.06
CA ASP A 255 -1.83 23.07 -8.78
C ASP A 255 -2.97 22.57 -7.87
N ALA A 256 -4.03 21.98 -8.44
CA ALA A 256 -5.10 21.30 -7.71
C ALA A 256 -4.85 19.80 -7.46
N GLY A 257 -3.71 19.26 -7.91
CA GLY A 257 -3.44 17.82 -7.96
C GLY A 257 -3.52 17.10 -6.62
N ILE A 258 -3.11 17.74 -5.53
CA ILE A 258 -3.21 17.16 -4.18
C ILE A 258 -4.67 16.93 -3.74
N TYR A 259 -5.59 17.81 -4.13
CA TYR A 259 -7.01 17.63 -3.83
C TYR A 259 -7.62 16.50 -4.64
N TRP A 260 -7.22 16.36 -5.90
CA TRP A 260 -7.60 15.21 -6.73
C TRP A 260 -7.06 13.91 -6.15
N LEU A 261 -5.81 13.89 -5.68
CA LEU A 261 -5.21 12.73 -5.03
C LEU A 261 -6.00 12.34 -3.77
N GLU A 262 -6.28 13.28 -2.87
CA GLU A 262 -7.07 13.04 -1.66
C GLU A 262 -8.49 12.55 -1.98
N LEU A 263 -9.12 13.10 -3.03
CA LEU A 263 -10.44 12.65 -3.48
C LEU A 263 -10.40 11.20 -3.97
N LEU A 264 -9.45 10.87 -4.85
CA LEU A 264 -9.30 9.51 -5.39
C LEU A 264 -8.99 8.51 -4.28
N ASP A 265 -8.06 8.83 -3.38
CA ASP A 265 -7.67 7.97 -2.26
C ASP A 265 -8.87 7.69 -1.34
N ARG A 266 -9.62 8.74 -0.99
CA ARG A 266 -10.78 8.62 -0.08
C ARG A 266 -11.93 7.81 -0.67
N PHE A 267 -12.21 7.97 -1.97
CA PHE A 267 -13.39 7.37 -2.60
C PHE A 267 -13.12 6.05 -3.33
N ILE A 268 -11.98 5.89 -3.98
CA ILE A 268 -11.63 4.67 -4.71
C ILE A 268 -11.05 3.63 -3.75
N GLY A 269 -10.26 4.04 -2.76
CA GLY A 269 -9.59 3.11 -1.86
C GLY A 269 -10.56 2.33 -0.97
N SER A 270 -11.60 2.97 -0.43
CA SER A 270 -12.28 2.40 0.74
C SER A 270 -13.47 1.47 0.45
N TRP A 271 -14.54 1.96 -0.18
CA TRP A 271 -15.80 1.21 -0.23
C TRP A 271 -15.88 0.20 -1.39
N THR A 272 -15.34 0.54 -2.55
CA THR A 272 -15.39 -0.29 -3.77
C THR A 272 -14.65 -1.61 -3.56
N ALA A 273 -13.42 -1.56 -3.03
CA ALA A 273 -12.59 -2.73 -2.79
C ALA A 273 -13.24 -3.69 -1.77
N LEU A 274 -13.92 -3.16 -0.75
CA LEU A 274 -14.67 -3.98 0.22
C LEU A 274 -15.89 -4.65 -0.39
N THR A 275 -16.61 -3.94 -1.26
CA THR A 275 -17.75 -4.53 -1.98
C THR A 275 -17.27 -5.64 -2.92
N ILE A 276 -16.18 -5.44 -3.66
CA ILE A 276 -15.57 -6.47 -4.51
C ILE A 276 -15.16 -7.68 -3.66
N ALA A 277 -14.47 -7.46 -2.54
CA ALA A 277 -14.07 -8.53 -1.62
C ALA A 277 -15.27 -9.35 -1.10
N LEU A 278 -16.36 -8.67 -0.75
CA LEU A 278 -17.58 -9.33 -0.29
C LEU A 278 -18.19 -10.19 -1.40
N LEU A 279 -18.28 -9.66 -2.61
CA LEU A 279 -18.79 -10.38 -3.77
C LEU A 279 -17.90 -11.58 -4.12
N GLU A 280 -16.58 -11.43 -4.10
CA GLU A 280 -15.64 -12.55 -4.29
C GLU A 280 -15.86 -13.66 -3.26
N CYS A 281 -15.99 -13.29 -1.97
CA CYS A 281 -16.28 -14.26 -0.91
C CYS A 281 -17.62 -14.97 -1.12
N ILE A 282 -18.68 -14.23 -1.47
CA ILE A 282 -20.01 -14.81 -1.73
C ILE A 282 -19.97 -15.75 -2.94
N CYS A 283 -19.32 -15.33 -4.02
CA CYS A 283 -19.15 -16.12 -5.23
C CYS A 283 -18.41 -17.43 -4.96
N ILE A 284 -17.28 -17.39 -4.24
CA ILE A 284 -16.49 -18.60 -3.95
C ILE A 284 -17.20 -19.50 -2.94
N ALA A 285 -17.75 -18.92 -1.86
CA ALA A 285 -18.29 -19.69 -0.75
C ALA A 285 -19.68 -20.29 -1.05
N TYR A 286 -20.57 -19.53 -1.71
CA TYR A 286 -21.97 -19.92 -1.89
C TYR A 286 -22.34 -20.24 -3.34
N VAL A 287 -21.84 -19.49 -4.34
CA VAL A 287 -22.21 -19.73 -5.75
C VAL A 287 -21.42 -20.90 -6.35
N TYR A 288 -20.09 -20.85 -6.24
CA TYR A 288 -19.21 -21.95 -6.66
C TYR A 288 -19.27 -23.13 -5.69
N GLY A 289 -19.52 -22.85 -4.41
CA GLY A 289 -19.61 -23.82 -3.33
C GLY A 289 -18.29 -24.03 -2.61
N GLY A 290 -18.24 -23.71 -1.32
CA GLY A 290 -17.03 -23.84 -0.50
C GLY A 290 -16.45 -25.26 -0.41
N ASN A 291 -17.28 -26.29 -0.59
CA ASN A 291 -16.82 -27.68 -0.65
C ASN A 291 -16.07 -27.99 -1.97
N ASN A 292 -16.53 -27.42 -3.09
CA ASN A 292 -15.86 -27.54 -4.38
C ASN A 292 -14.49 -26.84 -4.32
N PHE A 293 -14.45 -25.63 -3.76
CA PHE A 293 -13.19 -24.90 -3.57
C PHE A 293 -12.21 -25.64 -2.67
N ARG A 294 -12.71 -26.24 -1.57
CA ARG A 294 -11.89 -27.10 -0.70
C ARG A 294 -11.37 -28.33 -1.43
N SER A 295 -12.16 -28.96 -2.30
CA SER A 295 -11.73 -30.11 -3.09
C SER A 295 -10.60 -29.73 -4.06
N ASN A 296 -10.70 -28.58 -4.73
CA ASN A 296 -9.65 -28.06 -5.61
C ASN A 296 -8.36 -27.78 -4.84
N ILE A 297 -8.46 -27.20 -3.65
CA ILE A 297 -7.30 -27.01 -2.79
C ILE A 297 -6.71 -28.38 -2.43
N GLN A 298 -7.53 -29.34 -2.02
CA GLN A 298 -7.04 -30.67 -1.69
C GLN A 298 -6.33 -31.36 -2.87
N SER A 299 -6.76 -31.14 -4.11
CA SER A 299 -6.08 -31.66 -5.30
C SER A 299 -4.75 -30.96 -5.60
N MET A 300 -4.60 -29.68 -5.25
CA MET A 300 -3.32 -28.95 -5.36
C MET A 300 -2.28 -29.39 -4.33
N PHE A 301 -2.69 -29.68 -3.08
CA PHE A 301 -1.76 -29.99 -1.98
C PHE A 301 -1.54 -31.49 -1.71
N GLY A 302 -2.32 -32.37 -2.36
CA GLY A 302 -2.30 -33.81 -2.12
C GLY A 302 -2.65 -34.17 -0.66
N SER A 303 -2.14 -35.32 -0.19
CA SER A 303 -2.48 -35.89 1.13
C SER A 303 -1.78 -35.24 2.34
N ASN A 304 -1.37 -33.96 2.26
CA ASN A 304 -0.73 -33.30 3.40
C ASN A 304 -1.75 -33.02 4.51
N HIS A 305 -1.77 -33.88 5.53
CA HIS A 305 -2.77 -33.88 6.59
C HIS A 305 -2.82 -32.57 7.40
N PHE A 306 -1.68 -31.89 7.57
CA PHE A 306 -1.59 -30.59 8.25
C PHE A 306 -2.30 -29.49 7.46
N ALA A 307 -2.04 -29.41 6.15
CA ALA A 307 -2.71 -28.45 5.27
C ALA A 307 -4.23 -28.65 5.30
N VAL A 308 -4.70 -29.89 5.19
CA VAL A 308 -6.14 -30.22 5.19
C VAL A 308 -6.84 -29.80 6.50
N LYS A 309 -6.16 -29.90 7.66
CA LYS A 309 -6.73 -29.47 8.95
C LYS A 309 -6.80 -27.94 9.04
N THR A 310 -5.74 -27.25 8.65
CA THR A 310 -5.69 -25.78 8.62
C THR A 310 -6.74 -25.21 7.65
N TYR A 311 -6.97 -25.87 6.51
CA TYR A 311 -7.99 -25.47 5.55
C TYR A 311 -9.43 -25.58 6.07
N ARG A 312 -9.72 -26.38 7.11
CA ARG A 312 -11.06 -26.34 7.75
C ARG A 312 -11.29 -25.07 8.54
N ILE A 313 -10.25 -24.53 9.17
CA ILE A 313 -10.33 -23.25 9.89
C ILE A 313 -10.57 -22.13 8.87
N PHE A 314 -9.79 -22.12 7.78
CA PHE A 314 -10.04 -21.18 6.68
C PHE A 314 -11.41 -21.36 6.02
N GLN A 315 -11.93 -22.60 6.00
CA GLN A 315 -13.27 -22.86 5.50
C GLN A 315 -14.35 -22.14 6.31
N PHE A 316 -14.22 -22.14 7.63
CA PHE A 316 -15.10 -21.35 8.48
C PHE A 316 -14.92 -19.84 8.24
N CYS A 317 -13.67 -19.39 8.07
CA CYS A 317 -13.38 -17.98 7.82
C CYS A 317 -14.03 -17.47 6.53
N TRP A 318 -13.81 -18.12 5.39
CA TRP A 318 -14.36 -17.64 4.11
C TRP A 318 -15.87 -17.86 3.97
N LEU A 319 -16.46 -18.78 4.75
CA LEU A 319 -17.89 -19.08 4.67
C LEU A 319 -18.70 -18.16 5.58
N PHE A 320 -18.17 -17.75 6.73
CA PHE A 320 -18.93 -17.00 7.73
C PHE A 320 -18.20 -15.76 8.23
N ALA A 321 -16.98 -15.90 8.75
CA ALA A 321 -16.31 -14.81 9.45
C ALA A 321 -15.98 -13.61 8.53
N THR A 322 -15.35 -13.88 7.38
CA THR A 322 -14.93 -12.84 6.43
C THR A 322 -16.13 -12.13 5.78
N PRO A 323 -17.15 -12.82 5.24
CA PRO A 323 -18.35 -12.14 4.74
C PRO A 323 -19.05 -11.31 5.80
N ALA A 324 -19.19 -11.82 7.03
CA ALA A 324 -19.83 -11.08 8.13
C ALA A 324 -19.04 -9.82 8.52
N LEU A 325 -17.72 -9.92 8.68
CA LEU A 325 -16.87 -8.77 9.01
C LEU A 325 -16.90 -7.70 7.92
N LEU A 326 -16.87 -8.11 6.64
CA LEU A 326 -16.98 -7.19 5.51
C LEU A 326 -18.36 -6.53 5.45
N ALA A 327 -19.43 -7.29 5.66
CA ALA A 327 -20.80 -6.76 5.68
C ALA A 327 -21.01 -5.75 6.81
N VAL A 328 -20.59 -6.09 8.04
CA VAL A 328 -20.63 -5.19 9.20
C VAL A 328 -19.86 -3.90 8.92
N ARG A 329 -18.70 -3.99 8.28
CA ARG A 329 -17.88 -2.83 7.94
C ARG A 329 -18.54 -1.93 6.89
N ILE A 330 -19.12 -2.52 5.83
CA ILE A 330 -19.86 -1.77 4.81
C ILE A 330 -21.08 -1.07 5.44
N LEU A 331 -21.82 -1.77 6.31
CA LEU A 331 -22.95 -1.20 7.05
C LEU A 331 -22.50 -0.06 7.96
N TYR A 332 -21.42 -0.25 8.73
CA TYR A 332 -20.84 0.79 9.58
C TYR A 332 -20.45 2.03 8.78
N TYR A 333 -19.77 1.86 7.65
CA TYR A 333 -19.36 2.98 6.79
C TYR A 333 -20.57 3.76 6.25
N ASN A 334 -21.60 3.06 5.75
CA ASN A 334 -22.81 3.68 5.22
C ASN A 334 -23.65 4.38 6.31
N LEU A 335 -23.77 3.78 7.49
CA LEU A 335 -24.47 4.37 8.63
C LEU A 335 -23.70 5.58 9.18
N TYR A 336 -22.37 5.46 9.36
CA TYR A 336 -21.54 6.57 9.87
C TYR A 336 -21.61 7.80 8.97
N LYS A 337 -21.55 7.60 7.64
CA LYS A 337 -21.70 8.69 6.66
C LYS A 337 -23.11 9.29 6.60
N SER A 338 -24.12 8.53 7.02
CA SER A 338 -25.52 9.01 7.08
C SER A 338 -25.81 9.83 8.35
N PHE A 339 -25.08 9.59 9.45
CA PHE A 339 -25.30 10.26 10.75
C PHE A 339 -24.29 11.36 11.10
N CYS A 340 -23.13 11.40 10.45
CA CYS A 340 -22.19 12.51 10.53
C CYS A 340 -21.97 13.13 9.15
N PRO A 341 -22.87 14.00 8.68
CA PRO A 341 -22.56 14.90 7.57
C PRO A 341 -21.55 15.94 8.06
N PHE A 342 -20.49 16.12 7.26
CA PHE A 342 -19.40 17.10 7.35
C PHE A 342 -19.47 18.19 8.43
#